data_AF-A0A2J8JDY1-F1
#
_entry.id   AF-A0A2J8JDY1-F1
#
_cell.length_a   1.000
_cell.length_b   1.000
_cell.length_c   1.000
_cell.angle_alpha   90.00
_cell.angle_beta   90.00
_cell.angle_gamma   90.00
#
_symmetry.space_group_name_H-M   'P 1'
#
loop_
_entity.id
_entity.type
_entity.pdbx_description
1 polymer ?
#
loop_
_entity_poly.entity_id
_entity_poly.type
_entity_poly.pdbx_seq_one_letter_code
_entity_poly.pdbx_strand_id
1 'polypeptide(L)'
;MELTLQKYGSYEKFEQATGGSLLSKTRIWSHVRKYMMKEGCLGEIVVHLTEDLLSRASMTVVNGCPTLTINVSTAREHWLEGMLRHEIGTHYFRGIN
;
A
#
# COMPACT_ATOMS: atom_id res chain seq x y z
N MET A 1 -6.10 -22.64 -1.37
CA MET A 1 -5.53 -21.90 -2.53
C MET A 1 -6.10 -22.37 -3.87
N GLU A 2 -6.49 -23.63 -4.00
CA GLU A 2 -7.06 -24.20 -5.26
C GLU A 2 -8.39 -23.58 -5.70
N LEU A 3 -9.25 -23.14 -4.77
CA LEU A 3 -10.54 -22.51 -5.08
C LEU A 3 -10.41 -21.17 -5.84
N THR A 4 -9.34 -20.41 -5.59
CA THR A 4 -9.12 -19.11 -6.23
C THR A 4 -8.69 -19.28 -7.69
N LEU A 5 -7.84 -20.27 -7.96
CA LEU A 5 -7.39 -20.60 -9.31
C LEU A 5 -8.52 -21.22 -10.14
N GLN A 6 -9.39 -22.05 -9.56
CA GLN A 6 -10.57 -22.55 -10.27
C GLN A 6 -11.57 -21.44 -10.61
N LYS A 7 -11.74 -20.44 -9.73
CA LYS A 7 -12.72 -19.37 -9.91
C LYS A 7 -12.27 -18.26 -10.88
N TYR A 8 -10.98 -17.93 -10.89
CA TYR A 8 -10.44 -16.82 -11.69
C TYR A 8 -9.50 -17.27 -12.82
N GLY A 9 -9.10 -18.54 -12.87
CA GLY A 9 -8.25 -19.12 -13.92
C GLY A 9 -6.76 -18.77 -13.82
N SER A 10 -6.39 -17.64 -13.21
CA SER A 10 -5.01 -17.25 -12.96
C SER A 10 -4.92 -16.28 -11.77
N TYR A 11 -3.75 -16.20 -11.14
CA TYR A 11 -3.53 -15.27 -10.02
C TYR A 11 -3.75 -13.82 -10.46
N GLU A 12 -3.22 -13.41 -11.62
CA GLU A 12 -3.41 -12.06 -12.17
C GLU A 12 -4.89 -11.66 -12.31
N LYS A 13 -5.74 -12.58 -12.75
CA LYS A 13 -7.19 -12.35 -12.87
C LYS A 13 -7.86 -12.18 -11.52
N PHE A 14 -7.41 -12.92 -10.52
CA PHE A 14 -7.87 -12.72 -9.15
C PHE A 14 -7.44 -11.34 -8.63
N GLU A 15 -6.19 -10.94 -8.84
CA GLU A 15 -5.69 -9.63 -8.42
C GLU A 15 -6.44 -8.49 -9.09
N GLN A 16 -6.74 -8.63 -10.39
CA GLN A 16 -7.55 -7.65 -11.11
C GLN A 16 -9.00 -7.61 -10.61
N ALA A 17 -9.63 -8.78 -10.40
CA ALA A 17 -11.03 -8.85 -9.97
C ALA A 17 -11.24 -8.37 -8.53
N THR A 18 -10.27 -8.60 -7.64
CA THR A 18 -10.38 -8.24 -6.22
C THR A 18 -9.69 -6.94 -5.85
N GLY A 19 -8.54 -6.64 -6.46
CA GLY A 19 -7.79 -5.40 -6.24
C GLY A 19 -8.24 -4.24 -7.10
N GLY A 20 -8.95 -4.51 -8.20
CA GLY A 20 -9.34 -3.50 -9.17
C GLY A 20 -8.19 -3.06 -10.07
N SER A 21 -8.35 -1.89 -10.66
CA SER A 21 -7.37 -1.33 -11.60
C SER A 21 -6.09 -0.89 -10.89
N LEU A 22 -4.97 -1.04 -11.60
CA LEU A 22 -3.69 -0.47 -11.21
C LEU A 22 -3.79 1.05 -11.14
N LEU A 23 -3.27 1.62 -10.05
CA LEU A 23 -3.31 3.05 -9.82
C LEU A 23 -2.07 3.74 -10.39
N SER A 24 -2.28 4.86 -11.06
CA SER A 24 -1.19 5.76 -11.44
C SER A 24 -0.56 6.40 -10.20
N LYS A 25 0.73 6.76 -10.27
CA LYS A 25 1.49 7.44 -9.20
C LYS A 25 0.70 8.59 -8.55
N THR A 26 0.03 9.42 -9.36
CA THR A 26 -0.79 10.54 -8.88
C THR A 26 -1.99 10.10 -8.03
N ARG A 27 -2.69 9.02 -8.42
CA ARG A 27 -3.82 8.49 -7.64
C ARG A 27 -3.36 7.87 -6.34
N ILE A 28 -2.23 7.17 -6.34
CA ILE A 28 -1.61 6.63 -5.13
C ILE A 28 -1.34 7.77 -4.16
N TRP A 29 -0.64 8.82 -4.60
CA TRP A 29 -0.36 10.01 -3.80
C TRP A 29 -1.62 10.64 -3.21
N SER A 30 -2.67 10.82 -4.02
CA SER A 30 -3.92 11.39 -3.54
C SER A 30 -4.57 10.56 -2.43
N HIS A 31 -4.55 9.23 -2.55
CA HIS A 31 -5.12 8.34 -1.55
C HIS A 31 -4.28 8.30 -0.28
N VAL A 32 -2.96 8.19 -0.41
CA VAL A 32 -2.03 8.19 0.72
C VAL A 32 -2.18 9.49 1.50
N ARG A 33 -2.16 10.64 0.82
CA ARG A 33 -2.35 11.96 1.46
C ARG A 33 -3.69 12.04 2.20
N LYS A 34 -4.78 11.59 1.58
CA LYS A 34 -6.12 11.57 2.20
C LYS A 34 -6.15 10.67 3.43
N TYR A 35 -5.51 9.50 3.37
CA TYR A 35 -5.43 8.56 4.48
C TYR A 35 -4.62 9.15 5.64
N MET A 36 -3.43 9.68 5.39
CA MET A 36 -2.58 10.29 6.42
C MET A 36 -3.23 11.51 7.06
N MET A 37 -3.96 12.31 6.28
CA MET A 37 -4.75 13.43 6.81
C MET A 37 -5.86 12.95 7.74
N LYS A 38 -6.52 11.83 7.40
CA LYS A 38 -7.56 11.22 8.25
C LYS A 38 -6.98 10.67 9.56
N GLU A 39 -5.82 10.02 9.51
CA GLU A 39 -5.17 9.44 10.69
C GLU A 39 -4.35 10.48 11.49
N GLY A 40 -4.23 11.72 11.00
CA GLY A 40 -3.49 12.79 11.68
C GLY A 40 -1.96 12.70 11.59
N CYS A 41 -1.42 11.79 10.77
CA CYS A 41 0.02 11.57 10.61
C CYS A 41 0.61 12.21 9.33
N LEU A 42 -0.09 13.19 8.77
CA LEU A 42 0.35 13.88 7.56
C LEU A 42 1.64 14.66 7.83
N GLY A 43 2.70 14.31 7.09
CA GLY A 43 4.02 14.96 7.22
C GLY A 43 4.97 14.27 8.19
N GLU A 44 4.49 13.29 8.98
CA GLU A 44 5.34 12.52 9.88
C GLU A 44 6.03 11.34 9.17
N ILE A 45 5.37 10.78 8.15
CA ILE A 45 5.86 9.63 7.39
C ILE A 45 6.25 10.09 5.98
N VAL A 46 7.47 9.74 5.57
CA VAL A 46 7.95 9.97 4.20
C VAL A 46 7.41 8.86 3.31
N VAL A 47 6.81 9.22 2.17
CA VAL A 47 6.24 8.24 1.23
C VAL A 47 7.12 8.15 -0.01
N HIS A 48 7.56 6.95 -0.35
CA HIS A 48 8.36 6.66 -1.54
C HIS A 48 7.58 5.73 -2.47
N LEU A 49 7.50 6.08 -3.76
CA LEU A 49 6.86 5.24 -4.78
C LEU A 49 7.95 4.61 -5.66
N THR A 50 8.03 3.28 -5.71
CA THR A 50 9.02 2.54 -6.50
C THR A 50 8.38 1.38 -7.25
N GLU A 51 9.09 0.81 -8.22
CA GLU A 51 8.71 -0.41 -8.96
C GLU A 51 9.60 -1.59 -8.55
N ASP A 52 10.71 -1.32 -7.85
CA ASP A 52 11.75 -2.30 -7.51
C ASP A 52 11.48 -3.07 -6.21
N LEU A 53 10.42 -2.69 -5.48
CA LEU A 53 10.09 -3.33 -4.21
C LEU A 53 9.42 -4.70 -4.46
N LEU A 54 10.02 -5.79 -3.99
CA LEU A 54 9.42 -7.13 -4.11
C LEU A 54 8.05 -7.24 -3.41
N SER A 55 7.88 -6.54 -2.29
CA SER A 55 6.63 -6.46 -1.55
C SER A 55 5.69 -5.39 -2.12
N ARG A 56 4.39 -5.48 -1.79
CA ARG A 56 3.40 -4.45 -2.19
C ARG A 56 3.67 -3.09 -1.56
N ALA A 57 4.10 -3.09 -0.29
CA ALA A 57 4.57 -1.93 0.42
C ALA A 57 5.49 -2.38 1.57
N SER A 58 6.25 -1.44 2.13
CA SER A 58 7.09 -1.65 3.30
C SER A 58 7.26 -0.37 4.10
N MET A 59 6.99 -0.48 5.40
CA MET A 59 7.26 0.53 6.42
C MET A 59 8.65 0.29 7.01
N THR A 60 9.51 1.30 6.94
CA THR A 60 10.87 1.26 7.51
C THR A 60 11.16 2.57 8.21
N VAL A 61 12.17 2.61 9.07
CA VAL A 61 12.64 3.87 9.68
C VAL A 61 14.02 4.17 9.11
N VAL A 62 14.13 5.29 8.39
CA VAL A 62 15.37 5.74 7.76
C VAL A 62 15.81 7.02 8.45
N ASN A 63 16.96 6.99 9.14
CA ASN A 63 17.49 8.12 9.91
C ASN A 63 16.50 8.70 10.95
N GLY A 64 15.71 7.83 11.59
CA GLY A 64 14.68 8.24 12.54
C GLY A 64 13.38 8.77 11.90
N CYS A 65 13.33 8.86 10.57
CA CYS A 65 12.12 9.22 9.83
C CYS A 65 11.37 7.95 9.38
N PRO A 66 10.12 7.75 9.81
CA PRO A 66 9.28 6.68 9.29
C PRO A 66 9.08 6.88 7.79
N THR A 67 9.37 5.84 7.01
CA THR A 67 9.37 5.87 5.56
C THR A 67 8.54 4.70 5.03
N LEU A 68 7.43 5.03 4.38
CA LEU A 68 6.54 4.11 3.69
C LEU A 68 6.94 4.02 2.21
N THR A 69 7.43 2.86 1.80
CA THR A 69 7.72 2.57 0.39
C THR A 69 6.58 1.75 -0.22
N ILE A 70 6.01 2.20 -1.34
CA ILE A 70 4.90 1.52 -2.01
C ILE A 70 5.35 1.07 -3.40
N ASN A 71 5.07 -0.19 -3.74
CA ASN A 71 5.27 -0.70 -5.09
C ASN A 71 4.11 -0.26 -6.00
N VAL A 72 4.39 0.62 -6.96
CA VAL A 72 3.38 1.15 -7.89
C VAL A 72 2.90 0.10 -8.89
N SER A 73 3.70 -0.91 -9.22
CA SER A 73 3.36 -2.02 -10.12
C SER A 73 2.35 -2.98 -9.51
N THR A 74 2.11 -2.90 -8.20
CA THR A 74 1.14 -3.76 -7.48
C THR A 74 0.07 -2.95 -6.73
N ALA A 75 0.14 -1.62 -6.79
CA ALA A 75 -0.80 -0.73 -6.13
C ALA A 75 -2.14 -0.70 -6.89
N ARG A 76 -3.16 -1.33 -6.32
CA ARG A 76 -4.51 -1.40 -6.90
C ARG A 76 -5.54 -0.67 -6.05
N GLU A 77 -6.57 -0.14 -6.70
CA GLU A 77 -7.57 0.75 -6.10
C GLU A 77 -8.20 0.21 -4.81
N HIS A 78 -8.70 -1.03 -4.82
CA HIS A 78 -9.37 -1.61 -3.66
C HIS A 78 -8.40 -2.08 -2.57
N TRP A 79 -7.12 -2.26 -2.91
CA TRP A 79 -6.11 -2.78 -1.98
C TRP A 79 -5.30 -1.69 -1.31
N LEU A 80 -5.21 -0.51 -1.92
CA LEU A 80 -4.39 0.58 -1.42
C LEU A 80 -4.81 1.00 -0.02
N GLU A 81 -6.11 1.11 0.25
CA GLU A 81 -6.60 1.47 1.59
C GLU A 81 -6.25 0.42 2.65
N GLY A 82 -6.45 -0.87 2.33
CA GLY A 82 -6.09 -1.97 3.24
C GLY A 82 -4.58 -2.03 3.52
N MET A 83 -3.76 -1.76 2.50
CA MET A 83 -2.31 -1.67 2.64
C MET A 83 -1.91 -0.48 3.52
N LEU A 84 -2.50 0.70 3.33
CA LEU A 84 -2.21 1.86 4.18
C LEU A 84 -2.62 1.63 5.64
N ARG A 85 -3.76 0.96 5.85
CA ARG A 85 -4.19 0.56 7.19
C ARG A 85 -3.25 -0.45 7.86
N HIS A 86 -2.65 -1.34 7.08
CA HIS A 86 -1.65 -2.27 7.61
C HIS A 86 -0.35 -1.55 7.94
N GLU A 87 0.21 -0.80 7.00
CA GLU A 87 1.53 -0.17 7.14
C GLU A 87 1.50 0.99 8.15
N ILE A 88 0.56 1.92 8.02
CA ILE A 88 0.45 3.08 8.91
C ILE A 88 -0.31 2.69 10.18
N GLY A 89 -1.48 2.07 10.02
CA GLY A 89 -2.36 1.74 11.14
C GLY A 89 -1.80 0.71 12.11
N THR A 90 -0.89 -0.17 11.65
CA THR A 90 -0.28 -1.20 12.50
C THR A 90 1.22 -0.97 12.71
N HIS A 91 2.03 -0.90 11.65
CA HIS A 91 3.49 -0.84 11.83
C HIS A 91 3.97 0.51 12.35
N TYR A 92 3.48 1.63 11.81
CA TYR A 92 3.88 2.96 12.29
C TYR A 92 3.43 3.22 13.73
N PHE A 93 2.15 3.07 14.05
CA PHE A 93 1.66 3.34 15.41
C PHE A 93 2.23 2.39 16.47
N ARG A 94 2.56 1.14 16.12
CA ARG A 94 3.28 0.24 17.05
C ARG A 94 4.72 0.67 17.30
N GLY A 95 5.37 1.34 16.35
CA GLY A 95 6.73 1.85 16.52
C GLY A 95 6.82 3.11 17.40
N ILE A 96 5.69 3.77 17.67
CA ILE A 96 5.60 4.99 18.49
C ILE A 96 5.31 4.68 19.98
N ASN A 97 4.80 3.48 20.27
CA ASN A 97 4.33 3.05 21.59
C ASN A 97 5.38 2.20 22.31
#